data_AF-A0AA43RRF6-F1
#
_entry.id   AF-A0AA43RRF6-F1
#
_cell.length_a   1.000
_cell.length_b   1.000
_cell.length_c   1.000
_cell.angle_alpha   90.00
_cell.angle_beta   90.00
_cell.angle_gamma   90.00
#
_symmetry.space_group_name_H-M   'P 1'
#
loop_
_entity.id
_entity.type
_entity.pdbx_description
1 polymer ?
#
loop_
_entity_poly.entity_id
_entity_poly.type
_entity_poly.pdbx_seq_one_letter_code
_entity_poly.pdbx_strand_id
1 'polypeptide(L)'
;MKRKKIGFFHGNDTESVEDPFSKAIAVKKAQIKQFIDNCFTPSGVTESREFKSSAELIYMLREFDNPSMKLINEIMNESGYQLTFIAGVPNWIVYIKNLDFYLD
;
A
#
# COMPACT_ATOMS: atom_id res chain seq x y z
N MET A 1 -17.48 -17.20 -56.56
CA MET A 1 -17.07 -16.05 -55.72
C MET A 1 -16.56 -16.55 -54.38
N LYS A 2 -15.25 -16.48 -54.12
CA LYS A 2 -14.67 -16.85 -52.82
C LYS A 2 -14.79 -15.66 -51.86
N ARG A 3 -15.53 -15.82 -50.76
CA ARG A 3 -15.63 -14.81 -49.70
C ARG A 3 -14.26 -14.69 -49.02
N LYS A 4 -13.63 -13.51 -49.08
CA LYS A 4 -12.43 -13.21 -48.29
C LYS A 4 -12.84 -13.22 -46.82
N LYS A 5 -12.35 -14.21 -46.06
CA LYS A 5 -12.42 -14.19 -44.59
C LYS A 5 -11.58 -13.00 -44.14
N ILE A 6 -12.24 -12.00 -43.56
CA ILE A 6 -11.56 -10.93 -42.81
C ILE A 6 -11.12 -11.60 -41.50
N GLY A 7 -9.90 -12.16 -41.50
CA GLY A 7 -9.25 -12.60 -40.28
C GLY A 7 -8.70 -11.37 -39.59
N PHE A 8 -9.01 -11.20 -38.30
CA PHE A 8 -8.27 -10.28 -37.44
C PHE A 8 -6.84 -10.81 -37.33
N PHE A 9 -5.94 -10.20 -38.09
CA PHE A 9 -4.51 -10.45 -38.01
C PHE A 9 -4.07 -10.06 -36.59
N HIS A 10 -3.78 -11.06 -35.77
CA HIS A 10 -3.09 -10.82 -34.50
C HIS A 10 -1.62 -10.67 -34.87
N GLY A 11 -1.22 -9.43 -35.17
CA GLY A 11 0.19 -9.07 -35.14
C GLY A 11 0.70 -9.37 -33.75
N ASN A 12 1.77 -10.16 -33.66
CA ASN A 12 2.56 -10.29 -32.44
C ASN A 12 3.21 -8.93 -32.15
N ASP A 13 2.46 -8.02 -31.55
CA ASP A 13 3.01 -6.86 -30.88
C ASP A 13 3.19 -7.27 -29.41
N THR A 14 4.31 -7.92 -29.13
CA THR A 14 4.88 -7.97 -27.78
C THR A 14 5.38 -6.58 -27.38
N GLU A 15 4.48 -5.61 -27.37
CA GLU A 15 4.61 -4.39 -26.58
C GLU A 15 3.58 -4.53 -25.47
N SER A 16 4.04 -4.88 -24.27
CA SER A 16 3.20 -4.81 -23.08
C SER A 16 2.77 -3.35 -22.92
N VAL A 17 1.60 -3.01 -23.45
CA VAL A 17 0.97 -1.71 -23.19
C VAL A 17 0.66 -1.69 -21.70
N GLU A 18 1.61 -1.20 -20.90
CA GLU A 18 1.44 -1.04 -19.47
C GLU A 18 0.25 -0.10 -19.26
N ASP A 19 -0.83 -0.66 -18.72
CA ASP A 19 -2.07 0.05 -18.46
C ASP A 19 -1.80 1.29 -17.58
N PRO A 20 -2.15 2.52 -18.04
CA PRO A 20 -1.92 3.75 -17.28
C PRO A 20 -2.52 3.73 -15.87
N PHE A 21 -3.62 3.00 -15.65
CA PHE A 21 -4.21 2.83 -14.32
C PHE A 21 -3.30 2.03 -13.39
N SER A 22 -2.61 1.02 -13.92
CA SER A 22 -1.66 0.20 -13.14
C SER A 22 -0.45 1.03 -12.68
N LYS A 23 0.04 1.98 -13.51
CA LYS A 23 1.10 2.92 -13.11
C LYS A 23 0.65 3.86 -12.00
N ALA A 24 -0.55 4.43 -12.12
CA ALA A 24 -1.08 5.33 -11.11
C ALA A 24 -1.24 4.63 -9.74
N ILE A 25 -1.73 3.38 -9.73
CA ILE A 25 -1.86 2.57 -8.51
C ILE A 25 -0.48 2.27 -7.91
N ALA A 26 0.51 1.91 -8.74
CA ALA A 26 1.87 1.64 -8.27
C ALA A 26 2.54 2.87 -7.64
N VAL A 27 2.39 4.05 -8.27
CA VAL A 27 2.90 5.32 -7.74
C VAL A 27 2.23 5.64 -6.40
N LYS A 28 0.90 5.50 -6.30
CA LYS A 28 0.16 5.72 -5.06
C LYS A 28 0.63 4.77 -3.95
N LYS A 29 0.80 3.48 -4.26
CA LYS A 29 1.32 2.48 -3.32
C LYS A 29 2.71 2.85 -2.81
N ALA A 30 3.60 3.32 -3.71
CA ALA A 30 4.95 3.75 -3.35
C ALA A 30 4.94 4.98 -2.44
N GLN A 31 4.10 5.98 -2.71
CA GLN A 31 3.96 7.18 -1.88
C GLN A 31 3.44 6.85 -0.48
N ILE A 32 2.42 6.01 -0.36
CA ILE A 32 1.89 5.56 0.93
C ILE A 32 2.94 4.77 1.70
N LYS A 33 3.64 3.84 1.04
CA LYS A 33 4.72 3.07 1.65
C LYS A 33 5.82 4.00 2.18
N GLN A 34 6.23 4.99 1.38
CA GLN A 34 7.23 5.96 1.79
C GLN A 34 6.78 6.78 3.02
N PHE A 35 5.52 7.21 3.07
CA PHE A 35 4.97 7.89 4.25
C PHE A 35 5.05 7.00 5.50
N ILE A 36 4.57 5.75 5.40
CA ILE A 36 4.62 4.78 6.50
C ILE A 36 6.07 4.54 6.93
N ASP A 37 6.99 4.37 5.99
CA ASP A 37 8.42 4.14 6.26
C ASP A 37 9.11 5.36 6.90
N ASN A 38 8.59 6.58 6.68
CA ASN A 38 9.10 7.79 7.34
C ASN A 38 8.60 7.91 8.79
N CYS A 39 7.37 7.48 9.06
CA CYS A 39 6.77 7.54 10.40
C CYS A 39 7.18 6.36 11.29
N PHE A 40 7.29 5.16 10.70
CA PHE A 40 7.38 3.90 11.42
C PHE A 40 8.45 2.95 10.86
N THR A 41 8.84 1.97 11.68
CA THR A 41 9.60 0.78 11.29
C THR A 41 8.89 -0.50 11.78
N PRO A 42 9.00 -1.62 11.05
CA PRO A 42 8.45 -2.91 11.48
C PRO A 42 9.14 -3.49 12.73
N SER A 43 10.38 -3.07 13.01
CA SER A 43 11.12 -3.46 14.21
C SER A 43 11.93 -2.29 14.76
N GLY A 44 12.01 -2.19 16.09
CA GLY A 44 12.67 -1.07 16.76
C GLY A 44 12.84 -1.30 18.26
N VAL A 45 13.19 -0.24 18.98
CA VAL A 45 13.32 -0.28 20.45
C VAL A 45 11.95 -0.44 21.11
N THR A 46 11.89 -1.21 22.20
CA THR A 46 10.60 -1.56 22.84
C THR A 46 9.82 -0.34 23.33
N GLU A 47 10.52 0.74 23.69
CA GLU A 47 9.94 2.00 24.19
C GLU A 47 9.18 2.78 23.11
N SER A 48 9.47 2.57 21.82
CA SER A 48 8.79 3.25 20.71
C SER A 48 7.69 2.39 20.07
N ARG A 49 7.37 1.23 20.66
CA ARG A 49 6.38 0.29 20.14
C ARG A 49 4.96 0.83 20.32
N GLU A 50 4.24 0.91 19.21
CA GLU A 50 2.81 1.22 19.16
C GLU A 50 2.03 0.10 18.45
N PHE A 51 0.72 0.15 18.64
CA PHE A 51 -0.24 -0.68 17.92
C PHE A 51 -1.16 0.23 17.13
N LYS A 52 -1.29 -0.02 15.82
CA LYS A 52 -2.17 0.74 14.93
C LYS A 52 -3.05 -0.20 14.15
N SER A 53 -4.35 0.04 14.20
CA SER A 53 -5.30 -0.58 13.29
C SER A 53 -5.14 -0.02 11.87
N SER A 54 -5.58 -0.78 10.87
CA SER A 54 -5.58 -0.27 9.49
C SER A 54 -6.45 0.99 9.34
N ALA A 55 -7.49 1.15 10.17
CA ALA A 55 -8.34 2.35 10.16
C ALA A 55 -7.60 3.60 10.64
N GLU A 56 -6.77 3.50 11.67
CA GLU A 56 -5.92 4.60 12.14
C GLU A 56 -4.88 4.99 11.09
N LEU A 57 -4.28 4.01 10.41
CA LEU A 57 -3.33 4.28 9.32
C LEU A 57 -4.03 4.99 8.13
N ILE A 58 -5.25 4.58 7.78
CA ILE A 58 -6.05 5.29 6.76
C ILE A 58 -6.33 6.73 7.20
N TYR A 59 -6.69 6.93 8.47
CA TYR A 59 -6.95 8.26 9.02
C TYR A 59 -5.71 9.16 8.93
N MET A 60 -4.52 8.64 9.27
CA MET A 60 -3.25 9.36 9.11
C MET A 60 -2.96 9.74 7.65
N LEU A 61 -3.38 8.91 6.70
CA LEU A 61 -3.16 9.08 5.27
C LEU A 61 -4.30 9.81 4.55
N ARG A 62 -5.28 10.34 5.30
CA ARG A 62 -6.50 10.95 4.74
C ARG A 62 -6.17 12.13 3.80
N GLU A 63 -5.18 12.93 4.17
CA GLU A 63 -4.73 14.10 3.39
C GLU A 63 -4.02 13.72 2.08
N PHE A 64 -3.49 12.49 1.98
CA PHE A 64 -2.75 12.07 0.78
C PHE A 64 -3.67 11.57 -0.32
N ASP A 65 -4.59 10.63 -0.05
CA ASP A 65 -5.59 10.13 -1.03
C ASP A 65 -6.52 9.05 -0.45
N ASN A 66 -6.95 9.17 0.82
CA ASN A 66 -7.84 8.25 1.55
C ASN A 66 -7.75 6.76 1.09
N PRO A 67 -6.63 6.06 1.39
CA PRO A 67 -6.35 4.75 0.82
C PRO A 67 -7.35 3.69 1.27
N SER A 68 -7.56 2.68 0.43
CA SER A 68 -8.40 1.54 0.81
C SER A 68 -7.72 0.69 1.88
N MET A 69 -8.53 0.07 2.75
CA MET A 69 -8.02 -0.85 3.78
C MET A 69 -7.24 -2.03 3.19
N LYS A 70 -7.63 -2.51 2.00
CA LYS A 70 -6.91 -3.55 1.28
C LYS A 70 -5.47 -3.11 0.95
N LEU A 71 -5.32 -1.90 0.41
CA LEU A 71 -4.01 -1.35 0.03
C LEU A 71 -3.10 -1.17 1.25
N ILE A 72 -3.66 -0.68 2.37
CA ILE A 72 -2.91 -0.56 3.63
C ILE A 72 -2.45 -1.93 4.12
N ASN A 73 -3.34 -2.92 4.17
CA ASN A 73 -2.98 -4.27 4.61
C ASN A 73 -1.90 -4.91 3.73
N GLU A 74 -1.96 -4.68 2.41
CA GLU A 74 -0.95 -5.15 1.47
C GLU A 74 0.41 -4.50 1.73
N ILE A 75 0.45 -3.16 1.88
CA ILE A 75 1.68 -2.43 2.18
C ILE A 75 2.29 -2.87 3.52
N MET A 76 1.47 -3.00 4.57
CA MET A 76 1.96 -3.41 5.89
C MET A 76 2.55 -4.82 5.86
N ASN A 77 1.90 -5.76 5.18
CA ASN A 77 2.42 -7.12 5.01
C ASN A 77 3.72 -7.14 4.19
N GLU A 78 3.77 -6.45 3.05
CA GLU A 78 4.95 -6.40 2.19
C GLU A 78 6.14 -5.70 2.85
N SER A 79 5.88 -4.71 3.71
CA SER A 79 6.91 -4.03 4.51
C SER A 79 7.34 -4.81 5.76
N GLY A 80 6.79 -6.01 6.01
CA GLY A 80 7.21 -6.90 7.09
C GLY A 80 6.68 -6.52 8.47
N TYR A 81 5.62 -5.71 8.55
CA TYR A 81 4.96 -5.42 9.83
C TYR A 81 4.21 -6.65 10.33
N GLN A 82 4.21 -6.84 11.65
CA GLN A 82 3.52 -7.96 12.29
C GLN A 82 2.09 -7.57 12.68
N LEU A 83 1.16 -8.53 12.54
CA LEU A 83 -0.23 -8.36 12.96
C LEU A 83 -0.45 -9.06 14.32
N THR A 84 -1.17 -8.39 15.22
CA THR A 84 -1.64 -8.95 16.50
C THR A 84 -3.11 -8.58 16.73
N PHE A 85 -3.75 -9.23 17.69
CA PHE A 85 -5.14 -8.95 18.06
C PHE A 85 -5.20 -8.39 19.48
N ILE A 86 -5.75 -7.18 19.61
CA ILE A 86 -5.99 -6.51 20.89
C ILE A 86 -7.50 -6.43 21.09
N ALA A 87 -8.01 -7.09 22.13
CA ALA A 87 -9.45 -7.20 22.39
C ALA A 87 -10.27 -7.69 21.16
N GLY A 88 -9.68 -8.58 20.35
CA GLY A 88 -10.30 -9.12 19.14
C GLY A 88 -10.18 -8.22 17.90
N VAL A 89 -9.54 -7.05 18.01
CA VAL A 89 -9.34 -6.13 16.88
C VAL A 89 -7.93 -6.31 16.29
N PRO A 90 -7.79 -6.47 14.96
CA PRO A 90 -6.50 -6.60 14.31
C PRO A 90 -5.72 -5.28 14.34
N ASN A 91 -4.48 -5.35 14.81
CA ASN A 91 -3.56 -4.23 14.94
C ASN A 91 -2.17 -4.60 14.42
N TRP A 92 -1.56 -3.67 13.70
CA TRP A 92 -0.16 -3.75 13.29
C TRP A 92 0.75 -3.30 14.42
N ILE A 93 1.80 -4.08 14.67
CA ILE A 93 2.89 -3.71 15.56
C ILE A 93 3.81 -2.78 14.78
N VAL A 94 3.90 -1.52 15.20
CA VAL A 94 4.75 -0.51 14.58
C VAL A 94 5.69 0.07 15.63
N TYR A 95 6.83 0.60 15.21
CA TYR A 95 7.76 1.31 16.10
C TYR A 95 7.98 2.72 15.54
N ILE A 96 7.74 3.73 16.37
CA ILE A 96 7.85 5.14 15.96
C ILE A 96 9.31 5.47 15.61
N LYS A 97 9.52 6.08 14.44
CA LYS A 97 10.81 6.67 14.05
C LYS A 97 10.90 8.15 14.41
N ASN A 98 9.81 8.89 14.25
CA ASN A 98 9.79 10.33 14.42
C ASN A 98 8.72 10.71 15.45
N LEU A 99 9.14 11.03 16.68
CA LEU A 99 8.23 11.41 17.76
C LEU A 99 7.57 12.78 17.52
N ASP A 100 8.19 13.64 16.72
CA ASP A 100 7.76 15.03 16.53
C ASP A 100 6.39 15.15 15.85
N PHE A 101 5.95 14.12 15.11
CA PHE A 101 4.60 14.09 14.50
C PHE A 101 3.45 13.91 15.52
N TYR A 102 3.76 13.53 16.77
CA TYR A 102 2.77 13.28 17.82
C TYR A 102 2.72 14.38 18.88
N LEU A 103 3.56 15.41 18.77
CA LEU A 103 3.73 16.46 19.78
C LEU A 103 3.20 17.85 19.37
N ASP A 104 2.53 17.97 18.22
CA ASP A 104 1.78 19.17 17.81
C ASP A 104 0.26 19.01 18.00
#